data_AF-A0A5S9M7E3-F1
#
_entry.id   AF-A0A5S9M7E3-F1
#
_cell.length_a   1.000
_cell.length_b   1.000
_cell.length_c   1.000
_cell.angle_alpha   90.00
_cell.angle_beta   90.00
_cell.angle_gamma   90.00
#
_symmetry.space_group_name_H-M   'P 1'
#
loop_
_entity.id
_entity.type
_entity.pdbx_description
1 polymer ?
#
loop_
_entity_poly.entity_id
_entity_poly.type
_entity_poly.pdbx_seq_one_letter_code
_entity_poly.pdbx_strand_id
1 'polypeptide(L)' 'MAYAWDLETNTRQTKIFTVKHERKAKGTVTKLNDSRDIYELVANLGARRVRACILGVIPGDIVDAAVDMCQKH' A
#
# COMPACT_ATOMS: atom_id res chain seq x y z
N MET A 1 5.72 -8.26 -3.70
CA MET A 1 4.87 -7.94 -4.88
C MET A 1 3.50 -7.54 -4.37
N ALA A 2 2.92 -6.46 -4.87
CA ALA A 2 1.53 -6.07 -4.60
C ALA A 2 0.78 -5.93 -5.93
N TYR A 3 -0.47 -6.40 -6.00
CA TYR A 3 -1.28 -6.32 -7.22
C TYR A 3 -2.75 -6.02 -6.88
N ALA A 4 -3.46 -5.45 -7.85
CA ALA A 4 -4.91 -5.35 -7.87
C ALA A 4 -5.39 -5.69 -9.29
N TRP A 5 -6.55 -6.31 -9.39
CA TRP A 5 -7.13 -6.75 -10.65
C TRP A 5 -8.62 -6.44 -10.65
N ASP A 6 -9.05 -5.64 -11.62
CA ASP A 6 -10.45 -5.49 -11.96
C ASP A 6 -10.86 -6.64 -12.90
N LEU A 7 -11.82 -7.44 -12.46
CA LEU A 7 -12.32 -8.61 -13.18
C LEU A 7 -13.29 -8.24 -14.29
N GLU A 8 -13.94 -7.06 -14.24
CA GLU A 8 -14.90 -6.62 -15.23
C GLU A 8 -14.19 -6.16 -16.51
N THR A 9 -13.23 -5.24 -16.40
CA THR A 9 -12.46 -4.76 -17.55
C THR A 9 -11.19 -5.55 -17.82
N ASN A 10 -10.89 -6.54 -16.97
CA ASN A 10 -9.65 -7.32 -16.98
C ASN A 10 -8.37 -6.46 -16.80
N THR A 11 -8.49 -5.26 -16.24
CA THR A 11 -7.36 -4.35 -16.01
C THR A 11 -6.61 -4.72 -14.74
N ARG A 12 -5.30 -4.94 -14.85
CA ARG A 12 -4.44 -5.32 -13.71
C ARG A 12 -3.33 -4.31 -13.47
N GLN A 13 -3.15 -3.91 -12.22
CA GLN A 13 -1.99 -3.13 -11.79
C GLN A 13 -1.09 -3.96 -10.88
N THR A 14 0.21 -3.97 -11.14
CA THR A 14 1.22 -4.66 -10.33
C THR A 14 2.35 -3.71 -9.96
N LYS A 15 2.77 -3.74 -8.69
CA LYS A 15 3.93 -3.01 -8.18
C LYS A 15 4.91 -3.98 -7.53
N ILE A 16 6.13 -4.03 -8.06
CA ILE A 16 7.24 -4.78 -7.51
C ILE A 16 8.07 -3.81 -6.66
N PHE A 17 8.39 -4.20 -5.43
CA PHE A 17 9.18 -3.39 -4.51
C PHE A 17 9.93 -4.30 -3.54
N THR A 18 11.07 -3.81 -3.07
CA THR A 18 11.89 -4.45 -2.04
C THR A 18 11.90 -3.57 -0.81
N VAL A 19 11.78 -4.19 0.36
CA VAL A 19 11.86 -3.50 1.65
C VAL A 19 13.23 -3.76 2.25
N LYS A 20 13.98 -2.70 2.52
CA LYS A 20 15.19 -2.81 3.35
C LYS A 20 14.79 -3.00 4.80
N HIS A 21 15.51 -3.86 5.51
CA HIS A 21 15.32 -4.09 6.95
C HIS A 21 15.98 -2.96 7.77
N GLU A 22 15.53 -1.74 7.52
CA GLU A 22 16.01 -0.53 8.18
C GLU A 22 14.83 0.40 8.48
N ARG A 23 14.87 1.04 9.63
CA ARG A 23 13.89 2.05 10.03
C ARG A 23 14.57 3.40 10.08
N LYS A 24 14.06 4.37 9.31
CA LYS A 24 14.46 5.77 9.40
C LYS A 24 13.50 6.52 10.32
N ALA A 25 14.01 7.09 11.39
CA ALA A 25 13.24 7.94 12.30
C ALA A 25 14.10 9.12 12.77
N LYS A 26 13.53 10.33 12.75
CA LYS A 26 14.20 11.56 13.23
C LYS A 26 15.61 11.78 12.62
N GLY A 27 15.78 11.45 11.33
CA GLY A 27 17.06 11.62 10.62
C GLY A 27 18.04 10.45 10.76
N THR A 28 17.87 9.59 11.76
CA THR A 28 18.73 8.42 11.98
C THR A 28 18.14 7.18 11.31
N VAL A 29 19.02 6.38 10.71
CA VAL A 29 18.67 5.06 10.14
C VAL A 29 19.18 3.98 11.08
N THR A 30 18.28 3.12 11.53
CA THR A 30 18.61 1.98 12.39
C THR A 30 18.31 0.69 11.65
N LYS A 31 19.27 -0.24 11.61
CA LYS A 31 19.07 -1.57 11.04
C LYS A 31 18.18 -2.41 11.97
N LEU A 32 17.18 -3.07 11.40
CA LEU A 32 16.32 -4.01 12.12
C LEU A 32 16.94 -5.40 12.06
N ASN A 33 17.16 -6.00 13.23
CA ASN A 33 17.68 -7.36 13.35
C ASN A 33 16.67 -8.32 13.98
N ASP A 34 15.67 -7.79 14.69
CA ASP A 34 14.60 -8.59 15.26
C ASP A 34 13.61 -9.03 14.16
N SER A 35 13.30 -10.33 14.14
CA SER A 35 12.45 -10.94 13.12
C SER A 35 11.02 -10.40 13.13
N ARG A 36 10.48 -10.06 14.30
CA ARG A 36 9.12 -9.52 14.43
C ARG A 36 9.07 -8.09 13.91
N ASP A 37 10.03 -7.25 14.26
CA ASP A 37 10.13 -5.88 13.74
C ASP A 37 10.23 -5.85 12.21
N ILE A 38 11.02 -6.77 11.64
CA ILE A 38 11.15 -6.94 10.19
C ILE A 38 9.81 -7.31 9.58
N TYR A 39 9.11 -8.30 10.15
CA TYR A 39 7.82 -8.74 9.65
C TYR A 39 6.78 -7.62 9.66
N GLU A 40 6.64 -6.92 10.79
CA GLU A 40 5.68 -5.84 10.95
C GLU A 40 5.97 -4.67 9.99
N LEU A 41 7.25 -4.33 9.78
CA LEU A 41 7.66 -3.32 8.80
C LEU A 41 7.29 -3.72 7.37
N VAL A 42 7.63 -4.95 6.96
CA VAL A 42 7.35 -5.46 5.61
C VAL A 42 5.85 -5.54 5.37
N ALA A 43 5.09 -6.01 6.34
CA ALA A 43 3.63 -6.08 6.28
C ALA A 43 3.02 -4.68 6.12
N ASN A 44 3.46 -3.70 6.92
CA ASN A 44 2.96 -2.32 6.83
C ASN A 44 3.25 -1.70 5.45
N LEU A 45 4.48 -1.83 4.96
CA LEU A 45 4.86 -1.32 3.63
C LEU A 45 4.13 -2.04 2.50
N GLY A 46 3.91 -3.35 2.63
CA GLY A 46 3.11 -4.14 1.72
C GLY A 46 1.67 -3.67 1.64
N ALA A 47 1.01 -3.46 2.79
CA ALA A 47 -0.36 -2.96 2.84
C ALA A 47 -0.51 -1.61 2.12
N ARG A 48 0.46 -0.69 2.30
CA ARG A 48 0.48 0.60 1.57
C ARG A 48 0.57 0.41 0.05
N ARG A 49 1.38 -0.54 -0.41
CA ARG A 49 1.53 -0.83 -1.85
C ARG A 49 0.29 -1.49 -2.43
N VAL A 50 -0.37 -2.38 -1.69
CA VAL A 50 -1.66 -2.95 -2.08
C VAL A 50 -2.71 -1.85 -2.23
N ARG A 51 -2.82 -0.94 -1.26
CA ARG A 51 -3.73 0.22 -1.36
C ARG A 51 -3.45 1.06 -2.59
N ALA A 52 -2.19 1.32 -2.91
CA ALA A 52 -1.81 2.05 -4.11
C ALA A 52 -2.14 1.31 -5.41
N CYS A 53 -2.15 -0.03 -5.42
CA CYS A 53 -2.63 -0.80 -6.56
C CYS A 53 -4.15 -0.73 -6.69
N ILE A 54 -4.90 -0.80 -5.58
CA ILE A 54 -6.36 -0.68 -5.59
C ILE A 54 -6.78 0.69 -6.15
N LEU A 55 -6.20 1.77 -5.62
CA LEU A 55 -6.51 3.13 -6.06
C LEU A 55 -6.04 3.44 -7.49
N GLY A 56 -5.10 2.68 -8.04
CA GLY A 56 -4.70 2.85 -9.44
C GLY A 56 -5.50 2.01 -10.42
N VAL A 57 -6.35 1.10 -9.93
CA VAL A 57 -7.33 0.36 -10.74
C VAL A 57 -8.69 1.07 -10.73
N ILE A 58 -9.08 1.69 -9.61
CA ILE A 58 -10.35 2.41 -9.48
C ILE A 58 -10.21 3.85 -10.02
N PRO A 59 -11.14 4.33 -10.88
CA PRO A 59 -11.21 5.73 -11.30
C PRO A 59 -11.29 6.71 -10.12
N GLY A 60 -10.58 7.84 -10.21
CA GLY A 60 -10.47 8.81 -9.10
C GLY A 60 -11.79 9.47 -8.70
N ASP A 61 -12.65 9.75 -9.68
CA ASP A 61 -14.00 10.30 -9.48
C ASP A 61 -14.88 9.38 -8.62
N ILE A 62 -14.77 8.06 -8.81
CA ILE A 62 -15.49 7.07 -7.99
C ILE A 62 -14.96 7.06 -6.55
N VAL A 63 -13.65 7.20 -6.37
CA VAL A 63 -13.03 7.26 -5.03
C VAL A 63 -13.50 8.51 -4.28
N ASP A 64 -13.50 9.67 -4.94
CA ASP A 64 -13.93 10.94 -4.35
C ASP A 64 -15.41 10.88 -3.95
N ALA A 65 -16.28 10.38 -4.85
CA ALA A 65 -17.70 10.19 -4.57
C ALA A 65 -17.94 9.25 -3.36
N ALA A 66 -17.15 8.18 -3.22
CA ALA A 66 -17.24 7.27 -2.08
C ALA A 66 -16.83 7.96 -0.76
N VAL A 67 -15.79 8.79 -0.77
CA VAL A 67 -15.34 9.54 0.41
C VAL A 67 -16.40 10.56 0.84
N ASP A 68 -16.96 11.32 -0.11
CA ASP A 68 -18.03 12.29 0.17
C ASP A 68 -19.24 11.61 0.79
N MET A 69 -19.60 10.41 0.32
CA MET A 69 -20.69 9.63 0.92
C MET A 69 -20.41 9.23 2.37
N CYS A 70 -19.17 8.87 2.71
CA CYS A 70 -18.80 8.57 4.10
C CYS A 70 -18.85 9.79 5.03
N GLN A 71 -18.73 11.01 4.51
CA GLN A 71 -18.75 12.25 5.30
C GLN A 71 -20.16 12.83 5.50
N LYS A 72 -21.18 12.31 4.81
CA LYS A 72 -22.57 12.77 4.92
C LYS A 72 -23.31 12.25 6.16
N HIS A 73 -22.67 11.41 6.97
CA HIS A 73 -23.16 10.84 8.23
C HIS A 73 -22.43 11.45 9.43
#